data_AF-A0A4Y9SVV6-F1
#
_entry.id   AF-A0A4Y9SVV6-F1
#
_cell.length_a   1.000
_cell.length_b   1.000
_cell.length_c   1.000
_cell.angle_alpha   90.00
_cell.angle_beta   90.00
_cell.angle_gamma   90.00
#
_symmetry.space_group_name_H-M   'P 1'
#
loop_
_entity.id
_entity.type
_entity.pdbx_description
1 polymer ?
#
loop_
_entity_poly.entity_id
_entity_poly.type
_entity_poly.pdbx_seq_one_letter_code
_entity_poly.pdbx_strand_id
1 'polypeptide(L)'
;MLTATYTLVALSVEQTSVRVSLQSLQKLLHTNFLHQAALTPSQVEHTCDTLKQLYESCHWRKLDKFLIPAIRRSTRLADDLLQELDALSKAASDAMAAALRMVGSAVDSAARVAQFCAALERFCGALLMRLEREEQELFPVARTAIAGEAWFAIANQMLAHDAYQQERRGVEFDFRPGRGLGKRTARGAAQLLH
;
A
#
# COMPACT_ATOMS: atom_id res chain seq x y z
N MET A 1 -23.84 16.40 6.19
CA MET A 1 -23.74 15.59 4.95
C MET A 1 -22.52 15.90 4.08
N LEU A 2 -21.91 17.09 4.12
CA LEU A 2 -20.72 17.41 3.29
C LEU A 2 -19.46 16.62 3.69
N THR A 3 -19.18 16.50 4.99
CA THR A 3 -17.98 15.79 5.50
C THR A 3 -17.92 14.35 5.01
N ALA A 4 -19.03 13.62 5.08
CA ALA A 4 -19.14 12.26 4.54
C ALA A 4 -18.75 12.19 3.05
N THR A 5 -19.27 13.12 2.25
CA THR A 5 -18.97 13.19 0.81
C THR A 5 -17.49 13.46 0.57
N TYR A 6 -16.90 14.44 1.24
CA TYR A 6 -15.48 14.75 1.07
C TYR A 6 -14.57 13.61 1.52
N THR A 7 -14.88 12.96 2.65
CA THR A 7 -14.12 11.80 3.14
C THR A 7 -14.18 10.64 2.15
N LEU A 8 -15.36 10.29 1.64
CA LEU A 8 -15.50 9.20 0.68
C LEU A 8 -14.81 9.50 -0.66
N VAL A 9 -14.92 10.74 -1.16
CA VAL A 9 -14.20 11.15 -2.39
C VAL A 9 -12.69 11.08 -2.21
N ALA A 10 -12.17 11.53 -1.06
CA ALA A 10 -10.74 11.43 -0.77
C ALA A 10 -10.27 9.97 -0.79
N LEU A 11 -11.03 9.05 -0.17
CA LEU A 11 -10.75 7.62 -0.22
C LEU A 11 -10.78 7.06 -1.66
N SER A 12 -11.77 7.42 -2.48
CA SER A 12 -11.84 6.97 -3.88
C SER A 12 -10.65 7.46 -4.73
N VAL A 13 -10.17 8.68 -4.48
CA VAL A 13 -8.97 9.21 -5.16
C VAL A 13 -7.73 8.39 -4.79
N GLU A 14 -7.57 8.06 -3.51
CA GLU A 14 -6.48 7.20 -3.04
C GLU A 14 -6.55 5.79 -3.64
N GLN A 15 -7.75 5.18 -3.66
CA GLN A 15 -8.00 3.86 -4.25
C GLN A 15 -7.69 3.85 -5.76
N THR A 16 -7.95 4.96 -6.47
CA THR A 16 -7.61 5.10 -7.89
C THR A 16 -6.11 5.00 -8.13
N SER A 17 -5.29 5.62 -7.27
CA SER A 17 -3.83 5.50 -7.35
C SER A 17 -3.37 4.05 -7.19
N VAL A 18 -3.89 3.36 -6.18
CA VAL A 18 -3.58 1.94 -5.92
C VAL A 18 -3.99 1.06 -7.10
N ARG A 19 -5.20 1.28 -7.65
CA ARG A 19 -5.72 0.54 -8.81
C ARG A 19 -4.78 0.66 -10.01
N VAL A 20 -4.31 1.87 -10.32
CA VAL A 20 -3.36 2.10 -11.42
C VAL A 20 -2.05 1.32 -11.20
N SER A 21 -1.53 1.31 -9.98
CA SER A 21 -0.31 0.56 -9.65
C SER A 21 -0.50 -0.96 -9.78
N LEU A 22 -1.62 -1.51 -9.31
CA LEU A 22 -1.94 -2.93 -9.44
C LEU A 22 -2.10 -3.36 -10.91
N GLN A 23 -2.78 -2.54 -11.72
CA GLN A 23 -2.94 -2.79 -13.16
C GLN A 23 -1.61 -2.68 -13.90
N SER A 24 -0.75 -1.74 -13.51
CA SER A 24 0.60 -1.62 -14.07
C SER A 24 1.45 -2.86 -13.77
N LEU A 25 1.37 -3.38 -12.55
CA LEU A 25 2.01 -4.65 -12.18
C LEU A 25 1.47 -5.80 -13.02
N GLN A 26 0.14 -5.97 -13.13
CA GLN A 26 -0.46 -7.00 -13.99
C GLN A 26 0.02 -6.89 -15.45
N LYS A 27 0.08 -5.67 -16.01
CA LYS A 27 0.58 -5.45 -17.37
C LYS A 27 2.05 -5.88 -17.51
N LEU A 28 2.88 -5.57 -16.52
CA LEU A 28 4.28 -5.99 -16.49
C LEU A 28 4.40 -7.52 -16.52
N LEU A 29 3.59 -8.24 -15.75
CA LEU A 29 3.59 -9.71 -15.71
C LEU A 29 3.24 -10.33 -17.07
N HIS A 30 2.13 -9.88 -17.65
CA HIS A 30 1.66 -10.37 -18.95
C HIS A 30 2.62 -10.07 -20.09
N THR A 31 3.22 -8.87 -20.08
CA THR A 31 4.10 -8.45 -21.18
C THR A 31 5.49 -9.05 -21.08
N ASN A 32 6.04 -9.14 -19.86
CA ASN A 32 7.46 -9.45 -19.69
C ASN A 32 7.70 -10.86 -19.16
N PHE A 33 6.89 -11.40 -18.24
CA PHE A 33 7.27 -12.63 -17.53
C PHE A 33 6.61 -13.88 -18.05
N LEU A 34 5.34 -13.80 -18.49
CA LEU A 34 4.53 -14.97 -18.86
C LEU A 34 5.13 -15.84 -19.99
N HIS A 35 6.00 -15.28 -20.83
CA HIS A 35 6.66 -16.00 -21.92
C HIS A 35 8.12 -16.37 -21.64
N GLN A 36 8.65 -16.07 -20.44
CA GLN A 36 10.03 -16.39 -20.10
C GLN A 36 10.17 -17.85 -19.65
N ALA A 37 11.26 -18.50 -20.09
CA ALA A 37 11.59 -19.85 -19.68
C ALA A 37 12.13 -19.92 -18.23
N ALA A 38 12.70 -18.82 -17.74
CA ALA A 38 13.22 -18.65 -16.39
C ALA A 38 13.25 -17.15 -16.03
N LEU A 39 13.17 -16.84 -14.73
CA LEU A 39 13.38 -15.48 -14.20
C LEU A 39 14.71 -15.42 -13.45
N THR A 40 15.39 -14.29 -13.54
CA THR A 40 16.59 -14.05 -12.72
C THR A 40 16.19 -13.86 -11.25
N PRO A 41 17.05 -14.23 -10.28
CA PRO A 41 16.78 -13.96 -8.87
C PRO A 41 16.49 -12.48 -8.59
N SER A 42 17.21 -11.57 -9.26
CA SER A 42 17.00 -10.12 -9.14
C SER A 42 15.62 -9.65 -9.63
N GLN A 43 15.07 -10.25 -10.69
CA GLN A 43 13.72 -9.94 -11.18
C GLN A 43 12.67 -10.36 -10.14
N VAL A 44 12.84 -11.54 -9.56
CA VAL A 44 11.94 -12.09 -8.53
C VAL A 44 11.99 -11.23 -7.27
N GLU A 45 13.18 -10.89 -6.79
CA GLU A 45 13.39 -10.00 -5.64
C GLU A 45 12.77 -8.63 -5.86
N HIS A 46 13.10 -7.96 -6.96
CA HIS A 46 12.58 -6.63 -7.27
C HIS A 46 11.05 -6.61 -7.36
N THR A 47 10.46 -7.62 -7.99
CA THR A 47 9.00 -7.74 -8.10
C THR A 47 8.36 -7.96 -6.74
N CYS A 48 8.98 -8.79 -5.89
CA CYS A 48 8.51 -9.04 -4.53
C CYS A 48 8.64 -7.81 -3.62
N ASP A 49 9.70 -7.01 -3.76
CA ASP A 49 9.85 -5.76 -3.01
C ASP A 49 8.84 -4.71 -3.47
N THR A 50 8.58 -4.62 -4.77
CA THR A 50 7.47 -3.82 -5.32
C THR A 50 6.13 -4.27 -4.74
N LEU A 51 5.90 -5.59 -4.64
CA LEU A 51 4.68 -6.15 -4.06
C LEU A 51 4.51 -5.76 -2.59
N LYS A 52 5.59 -5.82 -1.79
CA LYS A 52 5.59 -5.39 -0.39
C LYS A 52 5.27 -3.92 -0.27
N GLN A 53 5.93 -3.07 -1.06
CA GLN A 53 5.68 -1.63 -1.06
C GLN A 53 4.24 -1.31 -1.46
N LEU A 54 3.69 -2.00 -2.46
CA LEU A 54 2.28 -1.86 -2.81
C LEU A 54 1.37 -2.28 -1.65
N TYR A 55 1.59 -3.44 -1.05
CA TYR A 55 0.78 -3.92 0.07
C TYR A 55 0.86 -2.99 1.30
N GLU A 56 2.02 -2.43 1.61
CA GLU A 56 2.22 -1.50 2.72
C GLU A 56 1.67 -0.11 2.45
N SER A 57 1.72 0.36 1.21
CA SER A 57 1.19 1.66 0.78
C SER A 57 -0.32 1.65 0.59
N CYS A 58 -0.97 0.50 0.63
CA CYS A 58 -2.40 0.42 0.45
C CYS A 58 -3.18 0.96 1.66
N HIS A 59 -4.23 1.70 1.32
CA HIS A 59 -4.96 2.57 2.24
C HIS A 59 -6.10 1.85 2.96
N TRP A 60 -6.33 0.54 2.72
CA TRP A 60 -7.29 -0.27 3.48
C TRP A 60 -7.06 -0.15 4.99
N ARG A 61 -5.85 0.18 5.44
CA ARG A 61 -5.55 0.49 6.84
C ARG A 61 -6.39 1.65 7.40
N LYS A 62 -6.77 2.66 6.61
CA LYS A 62 -7.67 3.74 7.04
C LYS A 62 -9.12 3.25 7.10
N LEU A 63 -9.55 2.49 6.09
CA LEU A 63 -10.87 1.88 6.05
C LEU A 63 -11.09 0.92 7.22
N ASP A 64 -10.18 -0.03 7.40
CA ASP A 64 -10.19 -1.03 8.47
C ASP A 64 -10.09 -0.39 9.86
N LYS A 65 -9.34 0.71 10.00
CA LYS A 65 -9.12 1.37 11.29
C LYS A 65 -10.25 2.32 11.69
N PHE A 66 -10.88 2.99 10.74
CA PHE A 66 -11.80 4.09 11.05
C PHE A 66 -13.21 3.86 10.50
N LEU A 67 -13.34 3.40 9.25
CA LEU A 67 -14.65 3.29 8.61
C LEU A 67 -15.37 2.00 8.97
N ILE A 68 -14.72 0.84 8.82
CA ILE A 68 -15.31 -0.47 9.14
C ILE A 68 -15.83 -0.53 10.58
N PRO A 69 -15.07 -0.08 11.61
CA PRO A 69 -15.57 -0.06 12.98
C PRO A 69 -16.78 0.86 13.15
N ALA A 70 -16.84 1.98 12.43
CA ALA A 70 -18.00 2.87 12.47
C ALA A 70 -19.24 2.23 11.83
N ILE A 71 -19.07 1.52 10.70
CA ILE A 71 -20.15 0.77 10.05
C ILE A 71 -20.67 -0.33 10.98
N ARG A 72 -19.78 -1.16 11.56
CA ARG A 72 -20.16 -2.26 12.48
C ARG A 72 -20.95 -1.76 13.70
N ARG A 73 -20.65 -0.55 14.19
CA ARG A 73 -21.39 0.08 15.29
C ARG A 73 -22.76 0.62 14.85
N SER A 74 -22.92 0.94 13.57
CA SER A 74 -24.10 1.63 13.05
C SER A 74 -25.11 0.67 12.41
N THR A 75 -24.66 -0.46 11.85
CA THR A 75 -25.53 -1.43 11.19
C THR A 75 -24.91 -2.82 11.13
N ARG A 76 -25.77 -3.85 11.12
CA ARG A 76 -25.40 -5.25 10.82
C ARG A 76 -25.63 -5.65 9.37
N LEU A 77 -26.30 -4.79 8.59
CA LEU A 77 -26.60 -5.06 7.17
C LEU A 77 -25.34 -5.20 6.31
N ALA A 78 -24.20 -4.74 6.82
CA ALA A 78 -22.91 -4.83 6.15
C ALA A 78 -22.10 -6.08 6.51
N ASP A 79 -22.56 -6.93 7.44
CA ASP A 79 -21.71 -7.97 8.04
C ASP A 79 -21.16 -8.95 6.98
N ASP A 80 -22.00 -9.39 6.04
CA ASP A 80 -21.59 -10.29 4.96
C ASP A 80 -20.56 -9.62 4.02
N LEU A 81 -20.80 -8.37 3.64
CA LEU A 81 -19.86 -7.57 2.83
C LEU A 81 -18.52 -7.41 3.56
N LEU A 82 -18.54 -7.09 4.86
CA LEU A 82 -17.33 -6.93 5.66
C LEU A 82 -16.55 -8.25 5.76
N GLN A 83 -17.25 -9.39 5.89
CA GLN A 83 -16.62 -10.70 5.87
C GLN A 83 -15.98 -11.00 4.50
N GLU A 84 -16.62 -10.62 3.40
CA GLU A 84 -16.07 -10.75 2.06
C GLU A 84 -14.79 -9.91 1.89
N LEU A 85 -14.79 -8.65 2.34
CA LEU A 85 -13.62 -7.78 2.30
C LEU A 85 -12.45 -8.35 3.12
N ASP A 86 -12.72 -8.90 4.31
CA ASP A 86 -11.74 -9.59 5.14
C ASP A 86 -11.16 -10.83 4.43
N ALA A 87 -12.01 -11.62 3.75
CA ALA A 87 -11.59 -12.77 2.96
C ALA A 87 -10.72 -12.39 1.76
N LEU A 88 -11.03 -11.29 1.06
CA LEU A 88 -10.23 -10.77 -0.05
C LEU A 88 -8.84 -10.31 0.43
N SER A 89 -8.76 -9.64 1.58
CA SER A 89 -7.47 -9.28 2.17
C SER A 89 -6.64 -10.49 2.58
N LYS A 90 -7.29 -11.51 3.14
CA LYS A 90 -6.62 -12.77 3.45
C LYS A 90 -6.08 -13.44 2.18
N ALA A 91 -6.89 -13.51 1.12
CA ALA A 91 -6.48 -14.07 -0.17
C ALA A 91 -5.28 -13.33 -0.77
N ALA A 92 -5.27 -11.99 -0.71
CA ALA A 92 -4.12 -11.19 -1.14
C ALA A 92 -2.87 -11.49 -0.30
N SER A 93 -2.99 -11.53 1.03
CA SER A 93 -1.87 -11.84 1.92
C SER A 93 -1.31 -13.24 1.70
N ASP A 94 -2.17 -14.25 1.53
CA ASP A 94 -1.76 -15.64 1.27
C ASP A 94 -1.06 -15.76 -0.10
N ALA A 95 -1.54 -15.02 -1.13
CA ALA A 95 -0.92 -14.96 -2.45
C ALA A 95 0.45 -14.27 -2.42
N MET A 96 0.57 -13.17 -1.66
CA MET A 96 1.84 -12.49 -1.43
C MET A 96 2.85 -13.41 -0.73
N ALA A 97 2.44 -14.12 0.33
CA ALA A 97 3.29 -15.08 1.00
C ALA A 97 3.73 -16.23 0.07
N ALA A 98 2.87 -16.66 -0.85
CA ALA A 98 3.24 -17.64 -1.87
C ALA A 98 4.32 -17.11 -2.83
N ALA A 99 4.20 -15.87 -3.31
CA ALA A 99 5.22 -15.25 -4.15
C ALA A 99 6.55 -15.06 -3.40
N LEU A 100 6.51 -14.62 -2.15
CA LEU A 100 7.71 -14.38 -1.33
C LEU A 100 8.49 -15.66 -1.02
N ARG A 101 7.83 -16.82 -0.91
CA ARG A 101 8.51 -18.11 -0.74
C ARG A 101 9.39 -18.49 -1.94
N MET A 102 9.18 -17.86 -3.09
CA MET A 102 9.95 -18.10 -4.30
C MET A 102 11.20 -17.21 -4.37
N VAL A 103 11.32 -16.21 -3.50
CA VAL A 103 12.52 -15.38 -3.37
C VAL A 103 13.68 -16.24 -2.87
N GLY A 104 14.86 -16.07 -3.47
CA GLY A 104 16.06 -16.86 -3.16
C GLY A 104 16.03 -18.29 -3.70
N SER A 105 14.92 -18.73 -4.28
CA SER A 105 14.81 -20.00 -5.01
C SER A 105 14.99 -19.77 -6.52
N ALA A 106 15.58 -20.73 -7.22
CA ALA A 106 15.71 -20.65 -8.68
C ALA A 106 14.32 -20.73 -9.34
N VAL A 107 13.91 -19.70 -10.07
CA VAL A 107 12.73 -19.74 -10.95
C VAL A 107 13.23 -20.09 -12.36
N ASP A 108 13.67 -21.33 -12.51
CA ASP A 108 14.48 -21.84 -13.64
C ASP A 108 13.69 -22.60 -14.71
N SER A 109 12.37 -22.67 -14.56
CA SER A 109 11.49 -23.39 -15.48
C SER A 109 10.21 -22.61 -15.73
N ALA A 110 9.67 -22.76 -16.94
CA ALA A 110 8.42 -22.11 -17.35
C ALA A 110 7.26 -22.41 -16.39
N ALA A 111 7.23 -23.61 -15.79
CA ALA A 111 6.25 -23.97 -14.77
C ALA A 111 6.39 -23.13 -13.48
N ARG A 112 7.63 -22.89 -13.01
CA ARG A 112 7.88 -22.01 -11.86
C ARG A 112 7.60 -20.55 -12.20
N VAL A 113 7.94 -20.10 -13.41
CA VAL A 113 7.58 -18.75 -13.88
C VAL A 113 6.07 -18.56 -13.86
N ALA A 114 5.31 -19.52 -14.40
CA ALA A 114 3.85 -19.50 -14.38
C ALA A 114 3.27 -19.51 -12.95
N GLN A 115 3.86 -20.30 -12.04
CA GLN A 115 3.45 -20.30 -10.63
C GLN A 115 3.67 -18.94 -9.96
N PHE A 116 4.81 -18.30 -10.22
CA PHE A 116 5.13 -16.97 -9.71
C PHE A 116 4.15 -15.92 -10.24
N CYS A 117 3.95 -15.87 -11.56
CA CYS A 117 2.98 -14.97 -12.19
C CYS A 117 1.57 -15.20 -11.64
N ALA A 118 1.12 -16.45 -11.49
CA ALA A 118 -0.19 -16.77 -10.96
C ALA A 118 -0.38 -16.31 -9.51
N ALA A 119 0.66 -16.36 -8.67
CA ALA A 119 0.60 -15.82 -7.31
C ALA A 119 0.42 -14.29 -7.32
N LEU A 120 1.15 -13.58 -8.18
CA LEU A 120 1.05 -12.14 -8.31
C LEU A 120 -0.29 -11.70 -8.93
N GLU A 121 -0.81 -12.44 -9.90
CA GLU A 121 -2.13 -12.20 -10.49
C GLU A 121 -3.24 -12.39 -9.45
N ARG A 122 -3.16 -13.45 -8.63
CA ARG A 122 -4.10 -13.66 -7.51
C ARG A 122 -4.06 -12.52 -6.50
N PHE A 123 -2.87 -12.05 -6.17
CA PHE A 123 -2.71 -10.87 -5.31
C PHE A 123 -3.40 -9.65 -5.90
N CYS A 124 -3.08 -9.29 -7.15
CA CYS A 124 -3.66 -8.12 -7.80
C CYS A 124 -5.17 -8.26 -7.95
N GLY A 125 -5.67 -9.43 -8.34
CA GLY A 125 -7.09 -9.69 -8.52
C GLY A 125 -7.88 -9.56 -7.22
N ALA A 126 -7.38 -10.12 -6.12
CA ALA A 126 -8.02 -10.02 -4.81
C ALA A 126 -8.13 -8.56 -4.33
N LEU A 127 -7.07 -7.77 -4.51
CA LEU A 127 -7.08 -6.36 -4.13
C LEU A 127 -7.96 -5.51 -5.05
N LEU A 128 -7.93 -5.72 -6.36
CA LEU A 128 -8.80 -5.01 -7.30
C LEU A 128 -10.29 -5.27 -6.98
N MET A 129 -10.64 -6.53 -6.72
CA MET A 129 -11.99 -6.91 -6.29
C MET A 129 -12.37 -6.23 -4.97
N ARG A 130 -11.45 -6.18 -4.00
CA ARG A 130 -11.69 -5.50 -2.72
C ARG A 130 -11.97 -4.01 -2.94
N LEU A 131 -11.18 -3.32 -3.76
CA LEU A 131 -11.38 -1.90 -4.07
C LEU A 131 -12.72 -1.65 -4.75
N GLU A 132 -13.14 -2.53 -5.65
CA GLU A 132 -14.45 -2.44 -6.31
C GLU A 132 -15.61 -2.60 -5.32
N ARG A 133 -15.56 -3.61 -4.45
CA ARG A 133 -16.56 -3.83 -3.38
C ARG A 133 -16.62 -2.67 -2.39
N GLU A 134 -15.47 -2.08 -2.05
CA GLU A 134 -15.40 -0.90 -1.19
C GLU A 134 -16.14 0.30 -1.82
N GLU A 135 -15.85 0.62 -3.09
CA GLU A 135 -16.44 1.77 -3.77
C GLU A 135 -17.93 1.58 -4.10
N GLN A 136 -18.32 0.41 -4.60
CA GLN A 136 -19.67 0.16 -5.11
C GLN A 136 -20.69 -0.14 -4.00
N GLU A 137 -20.26 -0.71 -2.87
CA GLU A 137 -21.18 -1.19 -1.84
C GLU A 137 -20.86 -0.62 -0.46
N LEU A 138 -19.59 -0.70 -0.02
CA LEU A 138 -19.23 -0.25 1.32
C LEU A 138 -19.45 1.26 1.50
N PHE A 139 -19.08 2.07 0.51
CA PHE A 139 -19.20 3.53 0.60
C PHE A 139 -20.67 4.00 0.63
N PRO A 140 -21.57 3.48 -0.22
CA PRO A 140 -23.01 3.71 -0.07
C PRO A 140 -23.56 3.30 1.31
N VAL A 141 -23.18 2.13 1.81
CA VAL A 141 -23.61 1.66 3.14
C VAL A 141 -23.10 2.58 4.24
N ALA A 142 -21.82 2.98 4.18
CA ALA A 142 -21.25 3.92 5.14
C ALA A 142 -22.00 5.25 5.15
N ARG A 143 -22.31 5.79 3.98
CA ARG A 143 -23.00 7.08 3.82
C ARG A 143 -24.40 7.06 4.44
N THR A 144 -25.12 5.94 4.36
CA THR A 144 -26.48 5.82 4.89
C THR A 144 -26.52 5.42 6.36
N ALA A 145 -25.60 4.55 6.80
CA ALA A 145 -25.61 4.02 8.16
C ALA A 145 -24.97 4.96 9.18
N ILE A 146 -23.91 5.69 8.82
CA ILE A 146 -23.15 6.51 9.78
C ILE A 146 -23.81 7.88 9.93
N ALA A 147 -24.13 8.24 11.18
CA ALA A 147 -24.68 9.54 11.52
C ALA A 147 -23.77 10.71 11.08
N GLY A 148 -24.39 11.81 10.64
CA GLY A 148 -23.68 12.96 10.06
C GLY A 148 -22.60 13.57 10.95
N GLU A 149 -22.80 13.55 12.26
CA GLU A 149 -21.84 14.06 13.27
C GLU A 149 -20.64 13.12 13.48
N ALA A 150 -20.84 11.80 13.37
CA ALA A 150 -19.77 10.82 13.50
C ALA A 150 -18.75 10.92 12.36
N TRP A 151 -19.18 11.37 11.17
CA TRP A 151 -18.29 11.61 10.03
C TRP A 151 -17.20 12.65 10.31
N PHE A 152 -17.46 13.66 11.14
CA PHE A 152 -16.42 14.63 11.52
C PHE A 152 -15.29 13.97 12.32
N ALA A 153 -15.64 13.12 13.29
CA ALA A 153 -14.66 12.39 14.07
C ALA A 153 -13.83 11.44 13.19
N ILE A 154 -14.48 10.71 12.29
CA ILE A 154 -13.82 9.80 11.34
C ILE A 154 -12.86 10.57 10.43
N ALA A 155 -13.32 11.66 9.83
CA ALA A 155 -12.50 12.49 8.93
C ALA A 155 -11.27 13.04 9.66
N ASN A 156 -11.43 13.57 10.87
CA ASN A 156 -10.33 14.10 11.65
C ASN A 156 -9.30 13.01 12.02
N GLN A 157 -9.78 11.82 12.39
CA GLN A 157 -8.90 10.68 12.69
C GLN A 157 -8.10 10.22 11.45
N MET A 158 -8.72 10.24 10.26
CA MET A 158 -8.03 9.92 9.00
C MET A 158 -6.97 10.96 8.67
N LEU A 159 -7.26 12.26 8.79
CA LEU A 159 -6.30 13.33 8.56
C LEU A 159 -5.11 13.25 9.54
N ALA A 160 -5.37 13.01 10.82
CA ALA A 160 -4.32 12.82 11.82
C ALA A 160 -3.47 11.57 11.51
N HIS A 161 -4.08 10.51 10.98
CA HIS A 161 -3.35 9.34 10.53
C HIS A 161 -2.41 9.67 9.36
N ASP A 162 -2.89 10.44 8.38
CA ASP A 162 -2.09 10.83 7.21
C ASP A 162 -0.92 11.73 7.61
N ALA A 163 -1.15 12.70 8.49
CA ALA A 163 -0.08 13.56 9.03
C ALA A 163 1.00 12.73 9.72
N TYR A 164 0.62 11.78 10.58
CA TYR A 164 1.56 10.88 11.25
C TYR A 164 2.34 9.99 10.27
N GLN A 165 1.70 9.47 9.23
CA GLN A 165 2.39 8.67 8.21
C GLN A 165 3.37 9.52 7.38
N GLN A 166 3.01 10.76 7.08
CA GLN A 166 3.86 11.69 6.34
C GLN A 166 5.11 12.06 7.14
N GLU A 167 4.98 12.34 8.43
CA GLU A 167 6.12 12.60 9.32
C GLU A 167 7.08 11.40 9.37
N ARG A 168 6.55 10.18 9.49
CA ARG A 168 7.37 8.96 9.51
C ARG A 168 8.13 8.73 8.21
N ARG A 169 7.50 8.94 7.06
CA ARG A 169 8.18 8.87 5.75
C ARG A 169 9.22 9.98 5.59
N GLY A 170 8.97 11.17 6.14
CA GLY A 170 9.91 12.29 6.12
C GLY A 170 11.17 12.05 6.96
N VAL A 171 11.05 11.31 8.08
CA VAL A 171 12.18 10.93 8.94
C VAL A 171 13.05 9.84 8.31
N GLU A 172 12.44 8.91 7.55
CA GLU A 172 13.16 7.81 6.89
C GLU A 172 14.03 8.26 5.70
N PHE A 173 13.79 9.48 5.17
CA PHE A 173 14.57 10.10 4.09
C PHE A 173 15.67 11.08 4.56
N ASP A 174 15.90 11.26 5.87
CA ASP A 174 17.04 12.06 6.37
C ASP A 174 18.28 11.21 6.68
N PHE A 175 18.61 10.25 5.80
CA PHE A 175 19.95 9.70 5.72
C PHE A 175 20.72 10.44 4.62
N ARG A 176 21.32 11.59 4.96
CA ARG A 176 22.30 12.26 4.11
C ARG A 176 23.64 11.51 4.19
N PRO A 177 24.13 10.83 3.12
CA PRO A 177 25.52 10.40 3.10
C PRO A 177 26.39 11.61 2.73
N GLY A 178 27.38 11.90 3.56
CA GLY A 178 28.52 12.72 3.16
C GLY A 178 28.41 14.22 3.46
N ARG A 179 28.66 14.59 4.72
CA ARG A 179 29.54 15.74 4.98
C ARG A 179 30.73 15.25 5.80
N GLY A 180 31.68 14.68 5.06
CA GLY A 180 33.01 14.34 5.57
C GLY A 180 33.73 15.60 6.07
N LEU A 181 34.40 15.42 7.19
CA LEU A 181 35.26 16.37 7.87
C LEU A 181 36.37 16.93 6.96
N GLY A 182 36.66 18.22 7.16
CA GLY A 182 38.04 18.71 7.27
C GLY A 182 38.72 19.18 5.99
N LYS A 183 38.76 20.51 5.81
CA LYS A 183 40.03 21.22 5.58
C LYS A 183 40.09 22.48 6.42
N ARG A 184 40.76 22.38 7.57
CA ARG A 184 41.40 23.50 8.25
C ARG A 184 42.62 23.92 7.43
N THR A 185 42.70 25.20 7.06
CA THR A 185 43.90 26.01 6.77
C THR A 185 43.37 27.37 6.30
N ALA A 186 43.89 28.55 6.61
CA ALA A 186 44.80 29.06 7.62
C ALA A 186 44.72 30.59 7.46
N ARG A 187 44.33 31.33 8.50
CA ARG A 187 44.55 32.77 8.70
C ARG A 187 44.64 32.91 10.22
N GLY A 188 45.79 33.17 10.82
CA GLY A 188 46.68 34.27 10.52
C GLY A 188 46.44 35.32 11.60
N ALA A 189 47.03 35.13 12.79
CA ALA A 189 47.20 36.17 13.79
C ALA A 189 48.49 35.86 14.55
N ALA A 190 49.46 36.74 14.35
CA ALA A 190 50.77 36.78 14.98
C ALA A 190 50.67 37.07 16.47
N GLN A 191 51.61 36.54 17.25
CA GLN A 191 52.41 37.27 18.25
C GLN A 191 53.15 36.26 19.15
N LEU A 192 54.49 36.25 19.10
CA LEU A 192 55.40 36.45 20.25
C LEU A 192 56.83 35.97 19.94
N LEU A 193 57.81 36.83 20.30
CA LEU A 193 59.27 36.62 20.42
C LEU A 193 60.00 36.56 19.05
N HIS A 194 60.88 37.48 18.66
CA HIS A 194 61.87 38.31 19.39
C HIS A 194 62.13 39.62 18.64
#